data_AF-A0A5M9UJJ2-F1
#
_entry.id   AF-A0A5M9UJJ2-F1
#
_cell.length_a   1.000
_cell.length_b   1.000
_cell.length_c   1.000
_cell.angle_alpha   90.00
_cell.angle_beta   90.00
_cell.angle_gamma   90.00
#
_symmetry.space_group_name_H-M   'P 1'
#
loop_
_entity.id
_entity.type
_entity.pdbx_description
1 polymer ?
#
loop_
_entity_poly.entity_id
_entity_poly.type
_entity_poly.pdbx_seq_one_letter_code
_entity_poly.pdbx_strand_id
1 'polypeptide(L)'
;MFKAYRFIRRGGKYLPPDPLETAADVYQYVQTHKEQYPEVRITADHNEFIAVQALNGIIVFPKKWALMEVKQKYIDESVCFNSDTFKQALERSGFPTERNIDFTVLAAQHYLTELYEGIEGED
;
A
#
# COMPACT_ATOMS: atom_id res chain seq x y z
N MET A 1 -5.78 15.94 10.96
CA MET A 1 -6.80 16.02 9.89
C MET A 1 -6.10 15.77 8.57
N PHE A 2 -6.60 14.83 7.78
CA PHE A 2 -6.02 14.43 6.50
C PHE A 2 -6.75 15.11 5.33
N LYS A 3 -6.08 15.24 4.19
CA LYS A 3 -6.70 15.65 2.93
C LYS A 3 -6.37 14.65 1.84
N ALA A 4 -7.39 14.18 1.14
CA ALA A 4 -7.27 13.22 0.08
C ALA A 4 -7.38 13.87 -1.30
N TYR A 5 -6.42 13.58 -2.17
CA TYR A 5 -6.31 14.14 -3.50
C TYR A 5 -6.38 13.02 -4.53
N ARG A 6 -7.30 13.14 -5.49
CA ARG A 6 -7.46 12.22 -6.62
C ARG A 6 -6.90 12.89 -7.88
N PHE A 7 -5.88 12.31 -8.46
CA PHE A 7 -5.19 12.89 -9.62
C PHE A 7 -5.79 12.38 -10.92
N ILE A 8 -6.09 13.28 -11.86
CA ILE A 8 -6.57 12.95 -13.21
C ILE A 8 -5.42 12.39 -14.06
N ARG A 9 -4.20 12.86 -13.79
CA ARG A 9 -2.94 12.35 -14.32
C ARG A 9 -1.92 12.36 -13.19
N ARG A 10 -1.04 11.35 -13.14
CA ARG A 10 0.03 11.26 -12.15
C ARG A 10 0.83 12.56 -12.08
N GLY A 11 1.00 13.11 -10.88
CA GLY A 11 1.67 14.39 -10.61
C GLY A 11 1.04 15.63 -11.26
N GLY A 12 -0.12 15.49 -11.90
CA GLY A 12 -0.80 16.54 -12.65
C GLY A 12 -1.94 17.20 -11.86
N LYS A 13 -2.99 17.60 -12.59
CA LYS A 13 -4.20 18.18 -12.00
C LYS A 13 -4.94 17.13 -11.17
N TYR A 14 -5.48 17.57 -10.03
CA TYR A 14 -6.26 16.77 -9.12
C TYR A 14 -7.66 17.36 -8.91
N LEU A 15 -8.60 16.50 -8.49
CA LEU A 15 -9.93 16.89 -8.02
C LEU A 15 -9.85 17.60 -6.66
N PRO A 16 -10.85 18.43 -6.30
CA PRO A 16 -10.89 19.08 -5.00
C PRO A 16 -10.64 18.09 -3.85
N PRO A 17 -9.86 18.48 -2.82
CA PRO A 17 -9.51 17.56 -1.76
C PRO A 17 -10.70 17.20 -0.88
N ASP A 18 -10.80 15.92 -0.54
CA ASP A 18 -11.78 15.43 0.43
C ASP A 18 -11.15 15.42 1.83
N PRO A 19 -11.82 15.98 2.86
CA PRO A 19 -11.34 15.92 4.23
C PRO A 19 -11.53 14.51 4.80
N LEU A 20 -10.53 14.01 5.53
CA LEU A 20 -10.62 12.74 6.25
C LEU A 20 -10.14 12.94 7.70
N GLU A 21 -10.79 12.28 8.65
CA GLU A 21 -10.54 12.52 10.08
C GLU A 21 -9.66 11.44 10.71
N THR A 22 -9.88 10.18 10.35
CA THR A 22 -9.22 9.03 10.98
C THR A 22 -8.35 8.23 10.01
N ALA A 23 -7.43 7.42 10.54
CA ALA A 23 -6.64 6.48 9.74
C ALA A 23 -7.52 5.42 9.04
N ALA A 24 -8.65 5.04 9.65
CA ALA A 24 -9.60 4.11 9.05
C ALA A 24 -10.29 4.73 7.82
N ASP A 25 -10.68 6.01 7.88
CA ASP A 25 -11.24 6.74 6.73
C ASP A 25 -10.24 6.81 5.59
N VAL A 26 -8.96 7.06 5.92
CA VAL A 26 -7.86 7.08 4.95
C VAL A 26 -7.72 5.73 4.26
N TYR A 27 -7.70 4.63 5.00
CA TYR A 27 -7.60 3.30 4.43
C TYR A 27 -8.77 3.01 3.49
N GLN A 28 -10.00 3.22 3.96
CA GLN A 28 -11.21 2.96 3.18
C GLN A 28 -11.26 3.82 1.91
N TYR A 29 -10.88 5.09 2.02
CA TYR A 29 -10.82 6.01 0.89
C TYR A 29 -9.82 5.51 -0.16
N VAL A 30 -8.61 5.12 0.25
CA VAL A 30 -7.56 4.65 -0.65
C VAL A 30 -8.00 3.39 -1.38
N GLN A 31 -8.56 2.41 -0.67
CA GLN A 31 -9.07 1.18 -1.29
C GLN A 31 -10.16 1.45 -2.33
N THR A 32 -11.07 2.38 -2.03
CA THR A 32 -12.17 2.74 -2.93
C THR A 32 -11.70 3.36 -4.25
N HIS A 33 -10.60 4.13 -4.22
CA HIS A 33 -10.22 5.02 -5.33
C HIS A 33 -8.93 4.63 -6.07
N LYS A 34 -8.01 3.88 -5.44
CA LYS A 34 -6.65 3.64 -6.00
C LYS A 34 -6.65 2.92 -7.35
N GLU A 35 -7.67 2.12 -7.65
CA GLU A 35 -7.83 1.41 -8.93
C GLU A 35 -8.46 2.29 -10.02
N GLN A 36 -9.18 3.35 -9.63
CA GLN A 36 -9.89 4.23 -10.56
C GLN A 36 -9.06 5.43 -11.00
N TYR A 37 -8.11 5.86 -10.15
CA TYR A 37 -7.29 7.03 -10.39
C TYR A 37 -5.82 6.64 -10.53
N PRO A 38 -5.08 7.24 -11.49
CA PRO A 38 -3.65 6.95 -11.67
C PRO A 38 -2.82 7.30 -10.43
N GLU A 39 -3.29 8.24 -9.61
CA GLU A 39 -2.68 8.56 -8.33
C GLU A 39 -3.74 9.03 -7.31
N VAL A 40 -3.63 8.48 -6.09
CA VAL A 40 -4.33 8.96 -4.90
C VAL A 40 -3.27 9.37 -3.90
N ARG A 41 -3.37 10.59 -3.35
CA ARG A 41 -2.41 11.10 -2.36
C ARG A 41 -3.16 11.61 -1.15
N ILE A 42 -2.72 11.18 0.02
CA ILE A 42 -3.25 11.61 1.31
C ILE A 42 -2.15 12.40 1.99
N THR A 43 -2.47 13.61 2.42
CA THR A 43 -1.57 14.43 3.22
C THR A 43 -2.09 14.53 4.64
N ALA A 44 -1.19 14.72 5.61
CA ALA A 44 -1.54 15.11 6.97
C ALA A 44 -0.79 16.37 7.39
N ASP A 45 -1.10 16.85 8.59
CA ASP A 45 -0.60 18.07 9.23
C ASP A 45 -0.46 19.23 8.24
N HIS A 46 -1.62 19.76 7.83
CA HIS A 46 -1.68 20.97 7.01
C HIS A 46 -1.04 20.86 5.62
N ASN A 47 -0.90 19.63 5.10
CA ASN A 47 -0.25 19.31 3.83
C ASN A 47 1.27 19.33 3.86
N GLU A 48 1.88 19.32 5.05
CA GLU A 48 3.34 19.34 5.18
C GLU A 48 3.98 17.99 4.81
N PHE A 49 3.25 16.89 4.96
CA PHE A 49 3.73 15.57 4.55
C PHE A 49 2.68 14.71 3.84
N ILE A 50 3.19 13.76 3.05
CA ILE A 50 2.39 12.71 2.41
C ILE A 50 2.27 11.57 3.41
N ALA A 51 1.06 11.34 3.92
CA ALA A 51 0.75 10.23 4.81
C ALA A 51 0.57 8.92 4.03
N VAL A 52 -0.10 9.00 2.88
CA VAL A 52 -0.34 7.83 2.01
C VAL A 52 -0.22 8.25 0.56
N GLN A 53 0.33 7.39 -0.29
CA GLN A 53 0.27 7.58 -1.74
C GLN A 53 -0.01 6.25 -2.40
N ALA A 54 -0.99 6.20 -3.30
CA ALA A 54 -1.22 5.07 -4.17
C ALA A 54 -0.99 5.49 -5.62
N LEU A 55 -0.25 4.68 -6.37
CA LEU A 55 0.08 4.89 -7.78
C LEU A 55 -0.37 3.68 -8.58
N ASN A 56 -1.25 3.88 -9.55
CA ASN A 56 -1.79 2.80 -10.39
C ASN A 56 -2.25 1.57 -9.58
N GLY A 57 -3.08 1.78 -8.56
CA GLY A 57 -3.58 0.72 -7.68
C GLY A 57 -2.64 0.28 -6.56
N ILE A 58 -1.37 0.69 -6.55
CA ILE A 58 -0.36 0.21 -5.58
C ILE A 58 -0.07 1.27 -4.53
N ILE A 59 -0.18 0.92 -3.23
CA ILE A 59 0.19 1.80 -2.12
C ILE A 59 1.72 1.85 -1.98
N VAL A 60 2.28 3.06 -1.99
CA VAL A 60 3.72 3.35 -1.95
C VAL A 60 4.20 3.71 -0.54
N PHE A 61 3.31 4.22 0.31
CA PHE A 61 3.50 4.54 1.74
C PHE A 61 2.14 4.58 2.44
N PRO A 62 2.00 4.22 3.73
CA PRO A 62 2.99 3.73 4.69
C PRO A 62 3.38 2.28 4.42
N LYS A 63 4.58 1.88 4.83
CA LYS A 63 5.17 0.57 4.50
C LYS A 63 4.35 -0.58 5.08
N LYS A 64 3.80 -0.41 6.28
CA LYS A 64 2.95 -1.41 6.94
C LYS A 64 1.71 -1.74 6.10
N TRP A 65 1.10 -0.75 5.45
CA TRP A 65 -0.10 -0.96 4.62
C TRP A 65 0.21 -1.67 3.31
N ALA A 66 1.36 -1.39 2.71
CA ALA A 66 1.80 -2.09 1.51
C ALA A 66 1.99 -3.60 1.78
N LEU A 67 2.50 -3.97 2.97
CA LEU A 67 2.59 -5.37 3.39
C LEU A 67 1.22 -6.01 3.65
N MET A 68 0.30 -5.28 4.29
CA MET A 68 -1.08 -5.75 4.51
C MET A 68 -1.80 -6.04 3.19
N GLU A 69 -1.63 -5.18 2.19
CA GLU A 69 -2.22 -5.39 0.87
C GLU A 69 -1.61 -6.61 0.17
N VAL A 70 -0.29 -6.78 0.26
CA VAL A 70 0.40 -7.96 -0.27
C VAL A 70 -0.15 -9.24 0.38
N LYS A 71 -0.34 -9.23 1.71
CA LYS A 71 -0.96 -10.33 2.45
C LYS A 71 -2.36 -10.63 1.93
N GLN A 72 -3.23 -9.62 1.91
CA GLN A 72 -4.62 -9.79 1.54
C GLN A 72 -4.75 -10.37 0.12
N LYS A 73 -4.08 -9.76 -0.86
CA LYS A 73 -4.27 -10.10 -2.28
C LYS A 73 -3.58 -11.39 -2.71
N TYR A 74 -2.40 -11.68 -2.18
CA TYR A 74 -1.57 -12.78 -2.67
C TYR A 74 -1.51 -13.98 -1.72
N ILE A 75 -2.02 -13.84 -0.49
CA ILE A 75 -2.12 -14.92 0.49
C ILE A 75 -3.59 -15.19 0.83
N ASP A 76 -4.32 -14.20 1.35
CA ASP A 76 -5.65 -14.45 1.93
C ASP A 76 -6.74 -14.67 0.86
N GLU A 77 -6.72 -13.89 -0.23
CA GLU A 77 -7.70 -13.96 -1.32
C GLU A 77 -7.25 -14.85 -2.49
N SER A 78 -6.02 -15.34 -2.46
CA SER A 78 -5.46 -16.11 -3.57
C SER A 78 -5.99 -17.55 -3.59
N VAL A 79 -6.57 -17.96 -4.73
CA VAL A 79 -7.05 -19.34 -4.93
C VAL A 79 -5.89 -20.34 -4.96
N CYS A 80 -4.74 -19.94 -5.50
CA CYS A 80 -3.52 -20.73 -5.52
C CYS A 80 -2.33 -19.81 -5.30
N PHE A 81 -1.61 -20.02 -4.21
CA PHE A 81 -0.41 -19.25 -3.91
C PHE A 81 0.66 -19.47 -4.98
N ASN A 82 1.25 -18.37 -5.46
CA ASN A 82 2.35 -18.38 -6.41
C ASN A 82 3.49 -17.53 -5.84
N SER A 83 4.65 -18.17 -5.62
CA SER A 83 5.78 -17.51 -4.99
C SER A 83 6.36 -16.37 -5.82
N ASP A 84 6.41 -16.49 -7.14
CA ASP A 84 6.97 -15.46 -8.01
C ASP A 84 6.09 -14.22 -8.06
N THR A 85 4.77 -14.40 -8.16
CA THR A 85 3.81 -13.30 -8.11
C THR A 85 3.88 -12.57 -6.76
N PHE A 86 4.04 -13.31 -5.66
CA PHE A 86 4.24 -12.75 -4.32
C PHE A 86 5.53 -11.93 -4.21
N LYS A 87 6.68 -12.45 -4.69
CA LYS A 87 7.95 -11.72 -4.74
C LYS A 87 7.85 -10.43 -5.54
N GLN A 88 7.22 -10.49 -6.72
CA GLN A 88 7.00 -9.31 -7.56
C GLN A 88 6.13 -8.27 -6.87
N ALA A 89 5.12 -8.69 -6.08
CA ALA A 89 4.29 -7.78 -5.32
C ALA A 89 5.11 -7.09 -4.21
N LEU A 90 5.94 -7.83 -3.47
CA LEU A 90 6.85 -7.27 -2.48
C LEU A 90 7.82 -6.24 -3.07
N GLU A 91 8.46 -6.56 -4.19
CA GLU A 91 9.38 -5.64 -4.87
C GLU A 91 8.67 -4.35 -5.29
N ARG A 92 7.46 -4.44 -5.83
CA ARG A 92 6.64 -3.26 -6.19
C ARG A 92 6.22 -2.43 -4.97
N SER A 93 6.03 -3.09 -3.83
CA SER A 93 5.74 -2.46 -2.54
C SER A 93 7.00 -1.89 -1.84
N GLY A 94 8.18 -1.97 -2.48
CA GLY A 94 9.43 -1.41 -1.94
C GLY A 94 10.17 -2.35 -0.99
N PHE A 95 9.83 -3.64 -0.97
CA PHE A 95 10.50 -4.68 -0.18
C PHE A 95 11.25 -5.63 -1.13
N PRO A 96 12.55 -5.40 -1.37
CA PRO A 96 13.33 -6.25 -2.26
C PRO A 96 13.41 -7.67 -1.69
N THR A 97 13.25 -8.67 -2.56
CA THR A 97 13.36 -10.09 -2.20
C THR A 97 14.50 -10.75 -2.95
N GLU A 98 15.16 -11.73 -2.34
CA GLU A 98 16.18 -12.50 -3.04
C GLU A 98 15.52 -13.45 -4.06
N ARG A 99 16.03 -13.44 -5.29
CA ARG A 99 15.44 -14.22 -6.40
C ARG A 99 15.45 -15.74 -6.16
N ASN A 100 16.35 -16.24 -5.31
CA ASN A 100 16.57 -17.67 -5.10
C ASN A 100 15.73 -18.27 -3.96
N ILE A 101 14.95 -17.46 -3.24
CA ILE A 101 14.09 -17.95 -2.15
C ILE A 101 12.75 -18.34 -2.75
N ASP A 102 12.31 -19.58 -2.60
CA ASP A 102 10.93 -19.97 -2.90
C ASP A 102 10.10 -20.03 -1.63
N PHE A 103 8.96 -19.36 -1.67
CA PHE A 103 8.04 -19.29 -0.55
C PHE A 103 6.99 -20.40 -0.64
N THR A 104 6.71 -21.01 0.50
CA THR A 104 5.40 -21.65 0.76
C THR A 104 4.45 -20.60 1.34
N VAL A 105 3.14 -20.87 1.38
CA VAL A 105 2.15 -19.98 2.00
C VAL A 105 2.54 -19.64 3.45
N LEU A 106 2.92 -20.64 4.24
CA LEU A 106 3.31 -20.46 5.64
C LEU A 106 4.58 -19.61 5.76
N ALA A 107 5.58 -19.86 4.90
CA ALA A 107 6.82 -19.08 4.88
C ALA A 107 6.57 -17.62 4.47
N ALA A 108 5.68 -17.39 3.49
CA ALA A 108 5.30 -16.04 3.06
C ALA A 108 4.56 -15.28 4.18
N GLN A 109 3.68 -15.94 4.93
CA GLN A 109 3.00 -15.35 6.08
C GLN A 109 3.99 -14.94 7.17
N HIS A 110 4.91 -15.85 7.54
CA HIS A 110 5.93 -15.56 8.54
C HIS A 110 6.82 -14.38 8.12
N TYR A 111 7.27 -14.40 6.87
CA TYR A 111 8.10 -13.36 6.29
C TYR A 111 7.41 -11.99 6.28
N LEU A 112 6.12 -11.93 5.93
CA LEU A 112 5.35 -10.68 6.00
C LEU A 112 5.22 -10.17 7.43
N THR A 113 5.03 -11.05 8.41
CA THR A 113 4.95 -10.66 9.82
C THR A 113 6.27 -10.07 10.29
N GLU A 114 7.41 -10.70 9.98
CA GLU A 114 8.74 -10.17 10.31
C GLU A 114 8.99 -8.80 9.67
N LEU A 115 8.63 -8.63 8.39
CA LEU A 115 8.73 -7.34 7.71
C LEU A 115 7.82 -6.28 8.35
N TYR A 116 6.63 -6.66 8.79
CA TYR A 116 5.67 -5.76 9.41
C TYR A 116 6.16 -5.27 10.79
N GLU A 117 6.68 -6.20 11.60
CA GLU A 117 7.23 -5.90 12.93
C GLU A 117 8.55 -5.13 12.86
N GLY A 118 9.34 -5.30 11.80
CA GLY A 118 10.60 -4.60 11.58
C GLY A 118 10.48 -3.14 11.11
N ILE A 119 9.27 -2.64 10.83
CA ILE A 119 9.06 -1.24 10.44
C ILE A 119 8.97 -0.37 11.72
N GLU A 120 10.10 0.20 12.12
CA GLU A 120 10.19 1.18 13.21
C GLU A 120 9.65 2.56 12.80
N GLY A 121 8.99 3.27 13.74
CA GLY A 121 8.66 4.70 13.59
C GLY A 121 7.33 5.04 12.89
N GLU A 122 6.46 4.06 12.63
CA GLU A 122 5.08 4.25 12.15
C GLU A 122 4.07 3.90 13.28
N ASP A 123 4.21 4.55 14.46
CA ASP A 123 3.24 4.54 15.57
C ASP A 123 2.51 5.89 15.67
#